data_AF-A0A6L6BYX7-F1
#
_entry.id   AF-A0A6L6BYX7-F1
#
_cell.length_a   1.000
_cell.length_b   1.000
_cell.length_c   1.000
_cell.angle_alpha   90.00
_cell.angle_beta   90.00
_cell.angle_gamma   90.00
#
_symmetry.space_group_name_H-M   'P 1'
#
loop_
_entity.id
_entity.type
_entity.pdbx_description
1 polymer ?
#
loop_
_entity_poly.entity_id
_entity_poly.type
_entity_poly.pdbx_seq_one_letter_code
_entity_poly.pdbx_strand_id
1 'polypeptide(L)' 'GETAIGGSMPVNTSGGLLAKGHPIGATGIAQIIELWWQLREEAGPRQVALRNGYALQHNVGGRGSGVSVVNILTRNAK' A
#
# COMPACT_ATOMS: atom_id res chain seq x y z
N GLY A 1 -7.60 4.20 -15.18
CA GLY A 1 -8.64 3.64 -14.30
C GLY A 1 -8.45 4.19 -12.90
N GLU A 2 -9.47 4.15 -12.05
CA GLU A 2 -9.44 4.78 -10.71
C GLU A 2 -8.30 4.27 -9.82
N THR A 3 -7.98 2.98 -9.92
CA THR A 3 -6.95 2.30 -9.12
C THR A 3 -5.55 2.33 -9.71
N ALA A 4 -5.39 2.89 -10.92
CA ALA A 4 -4.09 3.00 -11.56
C ALA A 4 -3.19 4.03 -10.86
N ILE A 5 -1.89 3.98 -11.14
CA ILE A 5 -0.99 5.10 -10.80
C ILE A 5 -1.51 6.35 -11.53
N GLY A 6 -1.72 7.44 -10.78
CA GLY A 6 -2.33 8.68 -11.27
C GLY A 6 -3.87 8.70 -11.25
N GLY A 7 -4.52 7.59 -10.88
CA GLY A 7 -5.97 7.54 -10.63
C GLY A 7 -6.38 8.27 -9.35
N SER A 8 -7.69 8.31 -9.09
CA SER A 8 -8.26 8.94 -7.88
C SER A 8 -7.93 8.18 -6.60
N MET A 9 -7.72 6.85 -6.68
CA MET A 9 -7.41 5.98 -5.55
C MET A 9 -6.40 4.91 -5.96
N PRO A 10 -5.10 5.23 -6.15
CA PRO A 10 -4.11 4.26 -6.59
C PRO A 10 -3.97 3.10 -5.60
N VAL A 11 -4.00 1.85 -6.11
CA VAL A 11 -3.91 0.63 -5.29
C VAL A 11 -2.75 -0.22 -5.77
N ASN A 12 -1.99 -0.79 -4.83
CA ASN A 12 -0.93 -1.77 -5.10
C ASN A 12 0.09 -1.29 -6.17
N THR A 13 0.59 -0.06 -6.04
CA THR A 13 1.57 0.55 -6.97
C THR A 13 2.87 -0.23 -7.10
N SER A 14 3.20 -1.09 -6.13
CA SER A 14 4.30 -2.06 -6.20
C SER A 14 4.00 -3.32 -7.01
N GLY A 15 2.79 -3.46 -7.57
CA GLY A 15 2.30 -4.65 -8.28
C GLY A 15 1.45 -5.61 -7.44
N GLY A 16 1.41 -5.42 -6.12
CA GLY A 16 0.63 -6.25 -5.20
C GLY A 16 1.05 -7.72 -5.20
N LEU A 17 0.22 -8.59 -4.62
CA LEU A 17 0.52 -10.02 -4.48
C LEU A 17 0.62 -10.72 -5.84
N LEU A 18 -0.11 -10.23 -6.85
CA LEU A 18 -0.17 -10.82 -8.19
C LEU A 18 1.14 -10.66 -8.97
N ALA A 19 1.75 -9.46 -8.95
CA ALA A 19 2.95 -9.18 -9.74
C ALA A 19 4.24 -9.13 -8.90
N LYS A 20 4.19 -8.57 -7.68
CA LYS A 20 5.36 -8.50 -6.77
C LYS A 20 5.64 -9.84 -6.08
N GLY A 21 4.61 -10.67 -5.94
CA GLY A 21 4.66 -11.96 -5.26
C GLY A 21 4.04 -11.95 -3.85
N HIS A 22 3.79 -13.15 -3.32
CA HIS A 22 3.11 -13.37 -2.04
C HIS A 22 3.83 -14.36 -1.12
N PRO A 23 4.98 -13.98 -0.52
CA PRO A 23 5.52 -14.68 0.63
C PRO A 23 4.62 -14.43 1.84
N ILE A 24 3.89 -15.46 2.29
CA ILE A 24 2.76 -15.34 3.24
C ILE A 24 3.10 -14.47 4.45
N GLY A 25 4.18 -14.79 5.18
CA GLY A 25 4.57 -14.05 6.38
C GLY A 25 5.12 -12.64 6.13
N ALA A 26 5.72 -12.39 4.96
CA ALA A 26 6.36 -11.11 4.65
C ALA A 26 5.40 -10.12 3.95
N THR A 27 4.24 -10.57 3.49
CA THR A 27 3.33 -9.75 2.68
C THR A 27 2.80 -8.53 3.43
N GLY A 28 2.37 -8.68 4.69
CA GLY A 28 1.86 -7.55 5.48
C GLY A 28 2.91 -6.47 5.67
N ILE A 29 4.15 -6.87 5.99
CA ILE A 29 5.29 -5.96 6.11
C ILE A 29 5.61 -5.31 4.76
N ALA A 30 5.63 -6.07 3.67
CA ALA A 30 5.93 -5.55 2.33
C ALA A 30 4.86 -4.57 1.81
N GLN A 31 3.62 -4.65 2.31
CA GLN A 31 2.58 -3.65 2.05
C GLN A 31 2.86 -2.36 2.81
N ILE A 32 3.17 -2.45 4.11
CA ILE A 32 3.53 -1.29 4.95
C ILE A 32 4.77 -0.56 4.41
N ILE A 33 5.80 -1.30 3.97
CA ILE A 33 7.02 -0.73 3.38
C ILE A 33 6.70 0.08 2.10
N GLU A 34 5.75 -0.39 1.28
CA GLU A 34 5.34 0.38 0.10
C GLU A 34 4.69 1.71 0.51
N LEU A 35 3.81 1.69 1.51
CA LEU A 35 3.22 2.93 2.03
C LEU A 35 4.28 3.86 2.62
N TRP A 36 5.28 3.30 3.30
CA TRP A 36 6.40 4.06 3.87
C TRP A 36 7.18 4.83 2.79
N TRP A 37 7.53 4.17 1.68
CA TRP A 37 8.16 4.85 0.55
C TRP A 37 7.25 5.90 -0.09
N GLN A 38 5.97 5.59 -0.30
CA GLN A 38 5.02 6.51 -0.91
C GLN A 38 4.84 7.78 -0.08
N LEU A 39 4.65 7.65 1.25
CA LEU A 39 4.47 8.77 2.17
C LEU A 39 5.72 9.65 2.30
N ARG A 40 6.91 9.07 2.09
CA ARG A 40 8.18 9.79 2.09
C ARG A 40 8.56 10.37 0.74
N GLU A 41 7.74 10.14 -0.29
CA GLU A 41 8.01 10.55 -1.66
C GLU A 41 9.28 9.90 -2.25
N GLU A 42 9.57 8.67 -1.82
CA GLU A 42 10.76 7.88 -2.19
C GLU A 42 10.40 6.63 -3.04
N ALA A 43 9.19 6.55 -3.59
CA ALA A 43 8.75 5.37 -4.36
C ALA A 43 9.22 5.37 -5.83
N GLY A 44 10.05 6.32 -6.26
CA GLY A 44 10.65 6.34 -7.60
C GLY A 44 9.61 6.38 -8.73
N PRO A 45 9.74 5.57 -9.79
CA PRO A 45 8.84 5.64 -10.96
C PRO A 45 7.35 5.37 -10.68
N ARG A 46 7.04 4.78 -9.53
CA ARG A 46 5.69 4.43 -9.09
C ARG A 46 5.14 5.39 -8.02
N GLN A 47 5.79 6.54 -7.84
CA GLN A 47 5.37 7.55 -6.88
C GLN A 47 3.98 8.10 -7.21
N VAL A 48 3.12 8.13 -6.19
CA VAL A 48 1.79 8.73 -6.26
C VAL A 48 1.85 10.17 -5.75
N ALA A 49 1.13 11.07 -6.41
CA ALA A 49 0.90 12.43 -5.91
C ALA A 49 0.06 12.37 -4.62
N LEU A 50 0.66 12.70 -3.49
CA LEU A 50 0.00 12.68 -2.19
C LEU A 50 -0.99 13.86 -2.09
N ARG A 51 -2.26 13.56 -1.81
CA ARG A 51 -3.28 14.60 -1.59
C ARG A 51 -3.33 15.07 -0.14
N ASN A 52 -3.47 14.10 0.78
CA ASN A 52 -3.73 14.37 2.19
C ASN A 52 -2.66 13.76 3.12
N GLY A 53 -1.61 13.14 2.57
CA GLY A 53 -0.54 12.52 3.37
C GLY A 53 -0.95 11.25 4.13
N TYR A 54 -2.07 10.62 3.77
CA TYR A 54 -2.53 9.36 4.36
C TYR A 54 -2.35 8.18 3.41
N ALA A 55 -2.11 7.01 3.97
CA ALA A 55 -2.01 5.75 3.27
C ALA A 55 -2.65 4.62 4.09
N LEU A 56 -3.28 3.65 3.41
CA LEU A 56 -3.95 2.52 4.06
C LEU A 56 -3.41 1.19 3.55
N GLN A 57 -3.15 0.26 4.46
CA GLN A 57 -2.85 -1.13 4.15
C GLN A 57 -3.99 -1.99 4.71
N HIS A 58 -4.45 -2.96 3.90
CA HIS A 58 -5.41 -3.99 4.30
C HIS A 58 -4.80 -5.37 3.98
N ASN A 59 -4.50 -6.12 5.03
CA ASN A 59 -3.85 -7.43 4.96
C ASN A 59 -4.84 -8.47 5.48
N VAL A 60 -5.08 -9.50 4.68
CA VAL A 60 -6.07 -10.53 4.97
C VAL A 60 -5.38 -11.88 4.98
N GLY A 61 -5.53 -12.60 6.09
CA GLY A 61 -5.02 -13.96 6.27
C GLY A 61 -6.12 -15.00 6.12
N GLY A 62 -5.76 -16.15 5.55
CA GLY A 62 -6.68 -17.26 5.32
C GLY A 62 -7.68 -16.98 4.18
N ARG A 63 -8.84 -17.64 4.23
CA ARG A 63 -9.88 -17.56 3.18
C ARG A 63 -10.80 -16.35 3.32
N GLY A 64 -10.27 -15.20 3.74
CA GLY A 64 -11.05 -13.97 3.92
C GLY A 64 -11.86 -13.88 5.22
N SER A 65 -12.21 -15.00 5.85
CA SER A 65 -12.92 -15.07 7.14
C SER A 65 -11.99 -15.28 8.36
N GLY A 66 -10.68 -15.32 8.14
CA GLY A 66 -9.70 -15.66 9.17
C GLY A 66 -9.35 -14.46 10.05
N VAL A 67 -8.39 -13.67 9.60
CA VAL A 67 -7.89 -12.48 10.31
C VAL A 67 -7.65 -11.37 9.30
N SER A 68 -8.13 -10.16 9.60
CA SER A 68 -7.81 -8.95 8.85
C SER A 68 -7.12 -7.94 9.76
N VAL A 69 -6.06 -7.33 9.23
CA VAL A 69 -5.36 -6.23 9.88
C VAL A 69 -5.35 -5.05 8.92
N VAL A 70 -5.82 -3.90 9.42
CA VAL A 70 -5.84 -2.63 8.70
C VAL A 70 -4.94 -1.64 9.43
N ASN A 71 -4.02 -1.02 8.69
CA ASN A 71 -3.16 0.05 9.19
C ASN A 71 -3.39 1.32 8.38
N ILE A 72 -3.57 2.44 9.07
CA ILE A 72 -3.60 3.78 8.46
C ILE A 72 -2.33 4.49 8.91
N LEU A 73 -1.49 4.85 7.94
CA LEU A 73 -0.26 5.58 8.16
C LEU A 73 -0.44 7.00 7.65
N THR A 74 0.18 7.93 8.36
CA THR A 74 0.27 9.32 7.93
C THR A 74 1.68 9.82 8.13
N ARG A 75 2.15 10.68 7.24
CA ARG A 75 3.32 11.51 7.52
C ARG A 75 2.79 12.68 8.34
N ASN A 76 3.31 12.90 9.55
CA ASN A 76 2.98 14.08 10.37
C ASN A 76 3.15 15.34 9.52
N ALA A 77 2.04 15.82 8.96
CA ALA A 77 1.95 17.13 8.36
C ALA A 77 1.75 18.07 9.54
N LYS A 78 2.65 19.04 9.69
CA LYS A 78 2.35 20.22 10.49
C LYS A 78 1.12 20.92 9.93
#